data_AF-A0A0H2RR24-F1
#
_entry.id   AF-A0A0H2RR24-F1
#
_cell.length_a   1.000
_cell.length_b   1.000
_cell.length_c   1.000
_cell.angle_alpha   90.00
_cell.angle_beta   90.00
_cell.angle_gamma   90.00
#
_symmetry.space_group_name_H-M   'P 1'
#
loop_
_entity.id
_entity.type
_entity.pdbx_description
1 polymer ?
#
loop_
_entity_poly.entity_id
_entity_poly.type
_entity_poly.pdbx_seq_one_letter_code
_entity_poly.pdbx_strand_id
1 'polypeptide(L)'
;MVNSGMDNSKDGSYDSFFTEEGDSDSTLVPTSTSPSLFSDGRKVDESSTRRSRYSFSPEDSKPHRQARRQSRISSLFSDAVDRGVKQLTRGVREMRCAKAEKPMASLSLWLFESQTCEKQRACEVLLHYAQSETPAIQCRAFCEIMNRVVRLPSLRRTFEDYCLSRGQSIKSTTSSWRRSGVRYDAEWEHFYCLVTLCLDTGPLMDAAVQLNLKYRNSNFDCFRSLLLCCREQPDALLALEFMNLFWNGNGAIIYLKTQDVIAALNFASAIRARFEVATSDRPSLCFPDFNFDWVVRCFMQNMWEFASSMTYVEEGDFGKKGDGRDSMAIWSEMYRIHCASRTEVGKRLTPNVCKECPVEWKFECVRRLPLPGQVEMRDRLMRLGDVSPQTRYSDEHHPPSRNSEKKRASKRISNLFG
;
A
#
# COMPACT_ATOMS: atom_id res chain seq x y z
N MET A 1 35.88 -35.35 -49.02
CA MET A 1 36.20 -36.65 -48.38
C MET A 1 37.07 -36.37 -47.16
N VAL A 2 36.49 -36.34 -45.97
CA VAL A 2 36.97 -36.89 -44.67
C VAL A 2 35.76 -36.78 -43.73
N ASN A 3 35.65 -37.79 -42.89
CA ASN A 3 34.51 -38.28 -42.13
C ASN A 3 34.42 -37.69 -40.72
N SER A 4 33.19 -37.67 -40.20
CA SER A 4 32.75 -38.19 -38.87
C SER A 4 33.13 -37.55 -37.53
N GLY A 5 32.14 -37.58 -36.62
CA GLY A 5 32.28 -37.66 -35.16
C GLY A 5 31.57 -36.53 -34.42
N MET A 6 30.26 -36.56 -34.12
CA MET A 6 29.51 -37.38 -33.15
C MET A 6 29.92 -37.20 -31.66
N ASP A 7 28.94 -36.67 -30.89
CA ASP A 7 28.58 -36.90 -29.49
C ASP A 7 29.61 -36.77 -28.35
N ASN A 8 29.29 -35.93 -27.35
CA ASN A 8 28.85 -36.47 -26.06
C ASN A 8 28.27 -35.45 -25.07
N SER A 9 27.20 -35.91 -24.42
CA SER A 9 26.53 -35.42 -23.23
C SER A 9 27.46 -34.96 -22.10
N LYS A 10 27.00 -33.94 -21.37
CA LYS A 10 27.20 -33.88 -19.92
C LYS A 10 25.89 -33.53 -19.23
N ASP A 11 25.32 -34.56 -18.62
CA ASP A 11 24.30 -34.49 -17.59
C ASP A 11 24.82 -33.65 -16.41
N GLY A 12 24.09 -32.59 -16.09
CA GLY A 12 24.25 -31.84 -14.85
C GLY A 12 23.20 -32.33 -13.85
N SER A 13 23.54 -33.38 -13.10
CA SER A 13 22.81 -33.82 -11.91
C SER A 13 22.89 -32.72 -10.85
N TYR A 14 21.76 -32.08 -10.54
CA TYR A 14 21.63 -31.21 -9.38
C TYR A 14 21.25 -32.07 -8.18
N ASP A 15 22.25 -32.41 -7.36
CA ASP A 15 22.05 -33.01 -6.05
C ASP A 15 21.40 -31.98 -5.10
N SER A 16 20.17 -32.29 -4.70
CA SER A 16 19.43 -31.59 -3.65
C SER A 16 19.98 -31.98 -2.28
N PHE A 17 20.82 -31.13 -1.70
CA PHE A 17 21.13 -31.17 -0.27
C PHE A 17 20.00 -30.49 0.52
N PHE A 18 19.03 -31.29 0.97
CA PHE A 18 18.26 -30.99 2.17
C PHE A 18 18.85 -31.84 3.29
N THR A 19 19.60 -31.20 4.18
CA THR A 19 19.97 -31.79 5.47
C THR A 19 18.75 -31.79 6.37
N GLU A 20 18.14 -32.97 6.51
CA GLU A 20 17.49 -33.39 7.75
C GLU A 20 18.57 -33.58 8.81
N GLU A 21 18.41 -32.94 9.97
CA GLU A 21 18.56 -33.54 11.29
C GLU A 21 18.49 -32.45 12.37
N GLY A 22 17.69 -32.72 13.40
CA GLY A 22 17.63 -31.86 14.58
C GLY A 22 16.41 -32.10 15.46
N ASP A 23 16.01 -33.36 15.63
CA ASP A 23 15.11 -33.76 16.71
C ASP A 23 15.76 -33.41 18.04
N SER A 24 15.11 -32.55 18.82
CA SER A 24 15.43 -32.30 20.21
C SER A 24 14.16 -32.37 21.02
N ASP A 25 13.99 -33.56 21.56
CA ASP A 25 13.07 -33.94 22.61
C ASP A 25 13.14 -32.95 23.78
N SER A 26 11.98 -32.40 24.14
CA SER A 26 11.80 -31.56 25.32
C SER A 26 10.38 -31.74 25.84
N THR A 27 10.11 -32.92 26.38
CA THR A 27 9.23 -33.08 27.53
C THR A 27 9.57 -32.02 28.59
N LEU A 28 8.59 -31.21 29.01
CA LEU A 28 8.21 -31.00 30.43
C LEU A 28 7.14 -29.90 30.62
N VAL A 29 6.05 -30.31 31.27
CA VAL A 29 5.11 -29.58 32.16
C VAL A 29 4.03 -28.65 31.54
N PRO A 30 2.74 -29.02 31.68
CA PRO A 30 1.64 -28.08 31.51
C PRO A 30 1.43 -27.29 32.81
N THR A 31 1.73 -26.00 32.81
CA THR A 31 1.31 -25.08 33.89
C THR A 31 -0.13 -24.66 33.66
N SER A 32 -1.03 -25.28 34.42
CA SER A 32 -2.40 -24.83 34.62
C SER A 32 -2.41 -23.43 35.23
N THR A 33 -2.79 -22.43 34.44
CA THR A 33 -3.09 -21.09 34.98
C THR A 33 -4.60 -20.94 35.05
N SER A 34 -5.12 -21.03 36.27
CA SER A 34 -6.51 -20.80 36.63
C SER A 34 -6.96 -19.38 36.24
N PRO A 35 -8.19 -19.18 35.75
CA PRO A 35 -8.74 -17.84 35.58
C PRO A 35 -9.18 -17.30 36.96
N SER A 36 -8.48 -16.26 37.42
CA SER A 36 -8.90 -15.49 38.60
C SER A 36 -10.19 -14.74 38.30
N LEU A 37 -11.23 -15.11 39.04
CA LEU A 37 -12.47 -14.37 39.22
C LEU A 37 -12.17 -12.95 39.69
N PHE A 38 -12.32 -11.98 38.79
CA PHE A 38 -12.57 -10.59 39.17
C PHE A 38 -14.08 -10.40 39.31
N SER A 39 -14.50 -10.46 40.56
CA SER A 39 -15.74 -9.87 41.03
C SER A 39 -15.55 -8.36 41.19
N ASP A 40 -16.69 -7.68 41.07
CA ASP A 40 -17.03 -6.36 41.59
C ASP A 40 -16.81 -5.10 40.76
N GLY A 41 -17.91 -4.33 40.65
CA GLY A 41 -17.89 -2.94 40.18
C GLY A 41 -18.96 -2.49 39.18
N ARG A 42 -20.14 -3.14 39.09
CA ARG A 42 -21.29 -2.51 38.40
C ARG A 42 -21.79 -1.32 39.23
N LYS A 43 -21.30 -0.11 38.92
CA LYS A 43 -22.00 1.12 39.29
C LYS A 43 -23.28 1.21 38.48
N VAL A 44 -24.39 1.09 39.20
CA VAL A 44 -25.73 1.43 38.74
C VAL A 44 -25.78 2.96 38.68
N ASP A 45 -25.69 3.54 37.49
CA ASP A 45 -26.04 4.95 37.32
C ASP A 45 -27.55 5.10 37.42
N GLU A 46 -27.95 5.80 38.48
CA GLU A 46 -29.32 6.18 38.76
C GLU A 46 -29.93 6.94 37.59
N SER A 47 -31.05 6.39 37.15
CA SER A 47 -31.93 6.94 36.13
C SER A 47 -32.58 8.21 36.70
N SER A 48 -31.99 9.37 36.39
CA SER A 48 -32.63 10.68 36.57
C SER A 48 -33.89 10.74 35.70
N THR A 49 -35.00 10.35 36.29
CA THR A 49 -36.32 10.34 35.68
C THR A 49 -36.84 11.77 35.66
N ARG A 50 -36.37 12.57 34.69
CA ARG A 50 -36.86 13.93 34.46
C ARG A 50 -38.27 13.84 33.86
N ARG A 51 -39.28 13.76 34.73
CA ARG A 51 -40.71 13.91 34.41
C ARG A 51 -40.94 15.28 33.77
N SER A 52 -40.92 15.32 32.44
CA SER A 52 -41.42 16.45 31.67
C SER A 52 -42.95 16.42 31.73
N ARG A 53 -43.54 17.27 32.58
CA ARG A 53 -44.98 17.57 32.56
C ARG A 53 -45.29 18.32 31.27
N TYR A 54 -45.60 17.58 30.21
CA TYR A 54 -46.32 18.13 29.07
C TYR A 54 -47.78 18.28 29.45
N SER A 55 -48.14 19.49 29.92
CA SER A 55 -49.52 19.95 29.98
C SER A 55 -50.07 20.01 28.55
N PHE A 56 -50.87 19.00 28.19
CA PHE A 56 -51.68 18.99 26.98
C PHE A 56 -52.79 20.03 27.14
N SER A 57 -52.62 21.19 26.51
CA SER A 57 -53.72 22.12 26.26
C SER A 57 -54.48 21.63 25.02
N PRO A 58 -55.78 21.30 25.12
CA PRO A 58 -56.58 20.77 24.03
C PRO A 58 -57.19 21.93 23.22
N GLU A 59 -56.35 22.80 22.65
CA GLU A 59 -56.81 23.80 21.69
C GLU A 59 -55.83 23.87 20.51
N ASP A 60 -56.38 24.10 19.32
CA ASP A 60 -55.73 24.18 18.00
C ASP A 60 -55.50 22.86 17.24
N SER A 61 -56.61 22.29 16.79
CA SER A 61 -56.74 21.47 15.57
C SER A 61 -56.42 22.31 14.31
N LYS A 62 -55.17 22.79 14.20
CA LYS A 62 -54.67 23.46 12.99
C LYS A 62 -54.15 22.40 12.00
N PRO A 63 -54.74 22.25 10.80
CA PRO A 63 -54.38 21.21 9.82
C PRO A 63 -52.88 21.19 9.44
N HIS A 64 -52.17 22.32 9.60
CA HIS A 64 -50.73 22.40 9.40
C HIS A 64 -49.87 21.54 10.36
N ARG A 65 -50.32 21.28 11.60
CA ARG A 65 -49.56 20.43 12.53
C ARG A 65 -49.63 18.95 12.15
N GLN A 66 -50.73 18.52 11.55
CA GLN A 66 -50.92 17.15 11.07
C GLN A 66 -50.05 16.86 9.84
N ALA A 67 -49.99 17.80 8.88
CA ALA A 67 -49.10 17.70 7.72
C ALA A 67 -47.61 17.60 8.12
N ARG A 68 -47.16 18.39 9.11
CA ARG A 68 -45.77 18.31 9.62
C ARG A 68 -45.46 16.99 10.31
N ARG A 69 -46.44 16.40 11.02
CA ARG A 69 -46.28 15.07 11.64
C ARG A 69 -46.20 13.97 10.59
N GLN A 70 -47.06 14.00 9.57
CA GLN A 70 -47.03 13.04 8.47
C GLN A 70 -45.73 13.12 7.66
N SER A 71 -45.24 14.33 7.37
CA SER A 71 -43.94 14.52 6.68
C SER A 71 -42.76 13.95 7.47
N ARG A 72 -42.73 14.14 8.81
CA ARG A 72 -41.67 13.55 9.66
C ARG A 72 -41.72 12.03 9.71
N ILE A 73 -42.91 11.44 9.76
CA ILE A 73 -43.06 9.98 9.76
C ILE A 73 -42.60 9.41 8.42
N SER A 74 -42.99 10.04 7.31
CA SER A 74 -42.54 9.66 5.97
C SER A 74 -41.01 9.76 5.81
N SER A 75 -40.38 10.84 6.29
CA SER A 75 -38.92 10.98 6.22
C SER A 75 -38.19 9.93 7.06
N LEU A 76 -38.69 9.62 8.26
CA LEU A 76 -38.09 8.60 9.13
C LEU A 76 -38.22 7.20 8.52
N PHE A 77 -39.36 6.91 7.89
CA PHE A 77 -39.57 5.65 7.18
C PHE A 77 -38.64 5.54 5.97
N SER A 78 -38.54 6.58 5.15
CA SER A 78 -37.60 6.64 4.01
C SER A 78 -36.16 6.42 4.47
N ASP A 79 -35.73 7.09 5.54
CA ASP A 79 -34.38 6.93 6.10
C ASP A 79 -34.13 5.52 6.64
N ALA A 80 -35.14 4.89 7.25
CA ALA A 80 -35.04 3.53 7.78
C ALA A 80 -34.95 2.49 6.65
N VAL A 81 -35.77 2.63 5.61
CA VAL A 81 -35.73 1.79 4.41
C VAL A 81 -34.38 1.96 3.71
N ASP A 82 -33.91 3.20 3.52
CA ASP A 82 -32.59 3.48 2.93
C ASP A 82 -31.45 2.83 3.72
N ARG A 83 -31.51 2.86 5.06
CA ARG A 83 -30.51 2.19 5.91
C ARG A 83 -30.60 0.67 5.77
N GLY A 84 -31.81 0.10 5.75
CA GLY A 84 -32.03 -1.34 5.57
C GLY A 84 -31.51 -1.84 4.22
N VAL A 85 -31.83 -1.13 3.14
CA VAL A 85 -31.33 -1.43 1.79
C VAL A 85 -29.80 -1.30 1.72
N LYS A 86 -29.21 -0.26 2.33
CA LYS A 86 -27.74 -0.13 2.43
C LYS A 86 -27.09 -1.25 3.21
N GLN A 87 -27.71 -1.73 4.29
CA GLN A 87 -27.18 -2.85 5.08
C GLN A 87 -27.29 -4.18 4.32
N LEU A 88 -28.41 -4.44 3.66
CA LEU A 88 -28.60 -5.64 2.85
C LEU A 88 -27.64 -5.67 1.65
N THR A 89 -27.52 -4.56 0.92
CA THR A 89 -26.58 -4.45 -0.20
C THR A 89 -25.13 -4.61 0.26
N ARG A 90 -24.77 -4.08 1.44
CA ARG A 90 -23.46 -4.31 2.06
C ARG A 90 -23.24 -5.80 2.39
N GLY A 91 -24.20 -6.47 3.03
CA GLY A 91 -24.08 -7.89 3.37
C GLY A 91 -23.98 -8.81 2.14
N VAL A 92 -24.75 -8.54 1.09
CA VAL A 92 -24.65 -9.26 -0.20
C VAL A 92 -23.28 -9.03 -0.84
N ARG A 93 -22.75 -7.81 -0.79
CA ARG A 93 -21.40 -7.49 -1.31
C ARG A 93 -20.32 -8.25 -0.53
N GLU A 94 -20.36 -8.21 0.79
CA GLU A 94 -19.40 -8.92 1.66
C GLU A 94 -19.43 -10.44 1.40
N MET A 95 -20.62 -11.03 1.25
CA MET A 95 -20.78 -12.45 0.92
C MET A 95 -20.19 -12.80 -0.46
N ARG A 96 -20.42 -11.97 -1.48
CA ARG A 96 -19.84 -12.16 -2.82
C ARG A 96 -18.32 -12.07 -2.78
N CYS A 97 -17.77 -11.09 -2.06
CA CYS A 97 -16.34 -10.98 -1.82
C CYS A 97 -15.81 -12.26 -1.15
N ALA A 98 -16.36 -12.66 0.00
CA ALA A 98 -15.92 -13.87 0.71
C ALA A 98 -15.98 -15.15 -0.15
N LYS A 99 -16.97 -15.26 -1.06
CA LYS A 99 -17.07 -16.39 -1.99
C LYS A 99 -15.95 -16.37 -3.05
N ALA A 100 -15.58 -15.19 -3.55
CA ALA A 100 -14.48 -15.01 -4.50
C ALA A 100 -13.10 -15.18 -3.85
N GLU A 101 -12.98 -14.89 -2.55
CA GLU A 101 -11.73 -15.00 -1.81
C GLU A 101 -11.22 -16.44 -1.69
N LYS A 102 -12.10 -17.41 -1.48
CA LYS A 102 -11.70 -18.81 -1.29
C LYS A 102 -10.93 -19.36 -2.50
N PRO A 103 -11.43 -19.25 -3.75
CA PRO A 103 -10.67 -19.70 -4.91
C PRO A 103 -9.35 -18.94 -5.09
N MET A 104 -9.35 -17.61 -4.93
CA MET A 104 -8.11 -16.82 -5.08
C MET A 104 -7.05 -17.20 -4.03
N ALA A 105 -7.45 -17.36 -2.76
CA ALA A 105 -6.55 -17.77 -1.69
C ALA A 105 -6.06 -19.22 -1.84
N SER A 106 -6.84 -20.07 -2.50
CA SER A 106 -6.44 -21.46 -2.79
C SER A 106 -5.40 -21.58 -3.90
N LEU A 107 -5.15 -20.50 -4.66
CA LEU A 107 -4.07 -20.44 -5.64
C LEU A 107 -2.73 -20.32 -4.89
N SER A 108 -2.22 -21.45 -4.43
CA SER A 108 -0.88 -21.54 -3.84
C SER A 108 0.19 -21.04 -4.80
N LEU A 109 1.36 -20.69 -4.27
CA LEU A 109 2.47 -20.26 -5.10
C LEU A 109 3.00 -21.40 -5.98
N TRP A 110 3.02 -22.62 -5.46
CA TRP A 110 3.53 -23.80 -6.16
C TRP A 110 2.73 -24.13 -7.43
N LEU A 111 1.44 -23.75 -7.52
CA LEU A 111 0.64 -23.90 -8.74
C LEU A 111 1.18 -23.08 -9.92
N PHE A 112 2.01 -22.06 -9.66
CA PHE A 112 2.68 -21.26 -10.69
C PHE A 112 4.09 -21.76 -11.01
N GLU A 113 4.60 -22.71 -10.24
CA GLU A 113 5.87 -23.39 -10.46
C GLU A 113 5.65 -24.76 -11.13
N SER A 114 4.43 -25.30 -11.06
CA SER A 114 4.03 -26.62 -11.55
C SER A 114 3.83 -26.70 -13.07
N GLN A 115 3.10 -27.71 -13.54
CA GLN A 115 2.85 -27.97 -14.96
C GLN A 115 2.09 -26.82 -15.63
N THR A 116 2.29 -26.67 -16.95
CA THR A 116 1.70 -25.58 -17.76
C THR A 116 0.18 -25.48 -17.64
N CYS A 117 -0.53 -26.60 -17.49
CA CYS A 117 -1.99 -26.64 -17.37
C CYS A 117 -2.50 -25.99 -16.06
N GLU A 118 -1.83 -26.19 -14.94
CA GLU A 118 -2.22 -25.61 -13.65
C GLU A 118 -1.98 -24.10 -13.64
N LYS A 119 -0.86 -23.64 -14.22
CA LYS A 119 -0.56 -22.21 -14.39
C LYS A 119 -1.64 -21.52 -15.22
N GLN A 120 -2.04 -22.12 -16.34
CA GLN A 120 -3.10 -21.59 -17.21
C GLN A 120 -4.44 -21.52 -16.48
N ARG A 121 -4.81 -22.55 -15.71
CA ARG A 121 -6.03 -22.56 -14.91
C ARG A 121 -6.01 -21.48 -13.83
N ALA A 122 -4.88 -21.26 -13.18
CA ALA A 122 -4.74 -20.20 -12.19
C ALA A 122 -4.87 -18.81 -12.83
N CYS A 123 -4.26 -18.59 -14.01
CA CYS A 123 -4.42 -17.36 -14.78
C CYS A 123 -5.88 -17.12 -15.19
N GLU A 124 -6.58 -18.16 -15.66
CA GLU A 124 -8.00 -18.11 -16.00
C GLU A 124 -8.86 -17.64 -14.81
N VAL A 125 -8.67 -18.25 -13.64
CA VAL A 125 -9.41 -17.88 -12.42
C VAL A 125 -9.18 -16.41 -12.06
N LEU A 126 -7.92 -15.95 -12.10
CA LEU A 126 -7.58 -14.57 -11.78
C LEU A 126 -8.14 -13.57 -12.80
N LEU A 127 -8.03 -13.85 -14.10
CA LEU A 127 -8.59 -13.01 -15.16
C LEU A 127 -10.12 -12.94 -15.08
N HIS A 128 -10.78 -14.04 -14.72
CA HIS A 128 -12.21 -14.06 -14.50
C HIS A 128 -12.62 -13.12 -13.36
N TYR A 129 -11.91 -13.15 -12.22
CA TYR A 129 -12.20 -12.24 -11.10
C TYR A 129 -11.80 -10.78 -11.39
N ALA A 130 -10.76 -10.55 -12.19
CA ALA A 130 -10.38 -9.22 -12.67
C ALA A 130 -11.48 -8.56 -13.53
N GLN A 131 -12.30 -9.36 -14.22
CA GLN A 131 -13.48 -8.91 -14.97
C GLN A 131 -14.76 -8.79 -14.11
N SER A 132 -14.69 -9.02 -12.81
CA SER A 132 -15.88 -8.98 -11.94
C SER A 132 -16.58 -7.62 -11.96
N GLU A 133 -17.91 -7.64 -11.87
CA GLU A 133 -18.70 -6.42 -11.73
C GLU A 133 -18.55 -5.72 -10.37
N THR A 134 -17.85 -6.35 -9.42
CA THR A 134 -17.67 -5.80 -8.07
C THR A 134 -16.24 -5.26 -7.94
N PRO A 135 -16.03 -3.92 -7.83
CA PRO A 135 -14.69 -3.34 -7.77
C PRO A 135 -13.78 -3.95 -6.69
N ALA A 136 -14.33 -4.31 -5.52
CA ALA A 136 -13.53 -4.96 -4.47
C ALA A 136 -13.00 -6.35 -4.88
N ILE A 137 -13.76 -7.11 -5.67
CA ILE A 137 -13.29 -8.40 -6.20
C ILE A 137 -12.20 -8.16 -7.26
N GLN A 138 -12.38 -7.15 -8.12
CA GLN A 138 -11.37 -6.75 -9.09
C GLN A 138 -10.05 -6.33 -8.40
N CYS A 139 -10.10 -5.45 -7.40
CA CYS A 139 -8.93 -5.03 -6.61
C CYS A 139 -8.15 -6.23 -6.08
N ARG A 140 -8.85 -7.21 -5.51
CA ARG A 140 -8.20 -8.39 -4.95
C ARG A 140 -7.56 -9.26 -6.02
N ALA A 141 -8.24 -9.44 -7.16
CA ALA A 141 -7.68 -10.14 -8.30
C ALA A 141 -6.46 -9.41 -8.87
N PHE A 142 -6.49 -8.08 -8.99
CA PHE A 142 -5.36 -7.26 -9.46
C PHE A 142 -4.16 -7.40 -8.53
N CYS A 143 -4.37 -7.31 -7.22
CA CYS A 143 -3.32 -7.51 -6.23
C CYS A 143 -2.71 -8.91 -6.33
N GLU A 144 -3.52 -9.97 -6.47
CA GLU A 144 -3.00 -11.32 -6.67
C GLU A 144 -2.21 -11.46 -7.96
N ILE A 145 -2.73 -10.99 -9.10
CA ILE A 145 -2.02 -11.04 -10.39
C ILE A 145 -0.67 -10.33 -10.27
N MET A 146 -0.67 -9.09 -9.77
CA MET A 146 0.55 -8.30 -9.54
C MET A 146 1.54 -9.06 -8.67
N ASN A 147 1.11 -9.57 -7.51
CA ASN A 147 1.98 -10.33 -6.60
C ASN A 147 2.59 -11.57 -7.26
N ARG A 148 1.84 -12.28 -8.12
CA ARG A 148 2.36 -13.45 -8.84
C ARG A 148 3.34 -13.05 -9.94
N VAL A 149 3.03 -12.01 -10.71
CA VAL A 149 3.90 -11.54 -11.79
C VAL A 149 5.18 -10.92 -11.24
N VAL A 150 5.12 -10.11 -10.18
CA VAL A 150 6.32 -9.57 -9.53
C VAL A 150 7.20 -10.69 -9.00
N ARG A 151 6.61 -11.72 -8.36
CA ARG A 151 7.37 -12.86 -7.86
C ARG A 151 7.96 -13.74 -8.97
N LEU A 152 7.24 -13.90 -10.07
CA LEU A 152 7.66 -14.70 -11.23
C LEU A 152 7.38 -13.92 -12.53
N PRO A 153 8.29 -13.03 -12.97
CA PRO A 153 8.05 -12.16 -14.13
C PRO A 153 7.73 -12.89 -15.43
N SER A 154 8.23 -14.11 -15.59
CA SER A 154 7.92 -14.96 -16.75
C SER A 154 6.43 -15.35 -16.84
N LEU A 155 5.68 -15.29 -15.74
CA LEU A 155 4.24 -15.57 -15.71
C LEU A 155 3.43 -14.59 -16.58
N ARG A 156 3.97 -13.40 -16.87
CA ARG A 156 3.39 -12.46 -17.84
C ARG A 156 3.06 -13.14 -19.16
N ARG A 157 3.96 -13.99 -19.67
CA ARG A 157 3.75 -14.73 -20.93
C ARG A 157 2.58 -15.71 -20.82
N THR A 158 2.39 -16.35 -19.66
CA THR A 158 1.26 -17.27 -19.46
C THR A 158 -0.09 -16.54 -19.49
N PHE A 159 -0.17 -15.33 -18.93
CA PHE A 159 -1.37 -14.49 -19.06
C PHE A 159 -1.63 -14.06 -20.51
N GLU A 160 -0.56 -13.69 -21.22
CA GLU A 160 -0.62 -13.31 -22.63
C GLU A 160 -1.08 -14.49 -23.51
N ASP A 161 -0.44 -15.65 -23.38
CA ASP A 161 -0.79 -16.89 -24.09
C ASP A 161 -2.24 -17.31 -23.83
N TYR A 162 -2.70 -17.21 -22.58
CA TYR A 162 -4.09 -17.50 -22.23
C TYR A 162 -5.05 -16.55 -22.95
N CYS A 163 -4.79 -15.24 -22.95
CA CYS A 163 -5.64 -14.27 -23.66
C CYS A 163 -5.64 -14.54 -25.17
N LEU A 164 -4.47 -14.80 -25.76
CA LEU A 164 -4.33 -15.11 -27.18
C LEU A 164 -5.09 -16.38 -27.57
N SER A 165 -5.09 -17.40 -26.71
CA SER A 165 -5.88 -18.63 -26.92
C SER A 165 -7.40 -18.39 -26.96
N ARG A 166 -7.87 -17.28 -26.35
CA ARG A 166 -9.27 -16.81 -26.38
C ARG A 166 -9.53 -15.82 -27.52
N GLY A 167 -8.56 -15.57 -28.40
CA GLY A 167 -8.66 -14.60 -29.49
C GLY A 167 -8.64 -13.15 -29.03
N GLN A 168 -8.08 -12.87 -27.84
CA GLN A 168 -8.00 -11.52 -27.25
C GLN A 168 -6.54 -11.15 -26.98
N SER A 169 -6.19 -9.88 -27.17
CA SER A 169 -4.89 -9.38 -26.69
C SER A 169 -4.96 -9.05 -25.20
N ILE A 170 -3.84 -9.20 -24.49
CA ILE A 170 -3.77 -8.84 -23.06
C ILE A 170 -4.18 -7.39 -22.82
N LYS A 171 -3.80 -6.48 -23.72
CA LYS A 171 -4.18 -5.06 -23.68
C LYS A 171 -5.68 -4.82 -23.84
N SER A 172 -6.35 -5.58 -24.71
CA SER A 172 -7.80 -5.54 -24.85
C SER A 172 -8.49 -6.06 -23.59
N THR A 173 -7.99 -7.18 -23.06
CA THR A 173 -8.49 -7.79 -21.81
C THR A 173 -8.36 -6.82 -20.63
N THR A 174 -7.20 -6.20 -20.40
CA THR A 174 -6.99 -5.28 -19.29
C THR A 174 -7.84 -4.02 -19.41
N SER A 175 -7.95 -3.45 -20.63
CA SER A 175 -8.79 -2.27 -20.90
C SER A 175 -10.27 -2.52 -20.61
N SER A 176 -10.74 -3.77 -20.74
CA SER A 176 -12.13 -4.14 -20.48
C SER A 176 -12.51 -4.17 -18.99
N TRP A 177 -11.53 -4.20 -18.08
CA TRP A 177 -11.81 -4.25 -16.64
C TRP A 177 -12.41 -2.95 -16.11
N ARG A 178 -12.12 -1.83 -16.77
CA ARG A 178 -12.67 -0.52 -16.44
C ARG A 178 -13.99 -0.31 -17.17
N ARG A 179 -15.06 0.00 -16.43
CA ARG A 179 -16.41 0.19 -16.97
C ARG A 179 -16.84 1.64 -16.90
N SER A 180 -17.45 2.12 -17.96
CA SER A 180 -18.06 3.45 -18.03
C SER A 180 -19.17 3.60 -16.98
N GLY A 181 -19.19 4.74 -16.28
CA GLY A 181 -20.20 5.05 -15.26
C GLY A 181 -19.97 4.43 -13.88
N VAL A 182 -18.94 3.59 -13.70
CA VAL A 182 -18.53 3.08 -12.38
C VAL A 182 -17.53 4.04 -11.75
N ARG A 183 -17.79 4.48 -10.52
CA ARG A 183 -16.84 5.27 -9.73
C ARG A 183 -15.88 4.33 -9.00
N TYR A 184 -14.64 4.32 -9.43
CA TYR A 184 -13.55 3.62 -8.77
C TYR A 184 -12.92 4.51 -7.69
N ASP A 185 -12.34 3.88 -6.68
CA ASP A 185 -11.57 4.54 -5.63
C ASP A 185 -10.07 4.49 -5.95
N ALA A 186 -9.27 5.20 -5.16
CA ALA A 186 -7.84 5.29 -5.35
C ALA A 186 -7.11 3.94 -5.18
N GLU A 187 -7.62 3.04 -4.34
CA GLU A 187 -7.05 1.70 -4.20
C GLU A 187 -7.25 0.88 -5.48
N TRP A 188 -8.46 0.90 -6.03
CA TRP A 188 -8.75 0.25 -7.30
C TRP A 188 -7.90 0.83 -8.43
N GLU A 189 -7.83 2.15 -8.55
CA GLU A 189 -7.05 2.81 -9.61
C GLU A 189 -5.55 2.51 -9.47
N HIS A 190 -5.03 2.45 -8.23
CA HIS A 190 -3.65 2.06 -7.96
C HIS A 190 -3.36 0.63 -8.42
N PHE A 191 -4.14 -0.36 -7.95
CA PHE A 191 -3.89 -1.75 -8.34
C PHE A 191 -4.17 -2.01 -9.82
N TYR A 192 -5.18 -1.37 -10.40
CA TYR A 192 -5.47 -1.43 -11.84
C TYR A 192 -4.28 -0.92 -12.67
N CYS A 193 -3.69 0.21 -12.25
CA CYS A 193 -2.52 0.77 -12.91
C CYS A 193 -1.32 -0.18 -12.82
N LEU A 194 -0.99 -0.69 -11.63
CA LEU A 194 0.15 -1.60 -11.45
C LEU A 194 -0.03 -2.94 -12.18
N VAL A 195 -1.21 -3.55 -12.13
CA VAL A 195 -1.45 -4.82 -12.81
C VAL A 195 -1.44 -4.67 -14.33
N THR A 196 -1.89 -3.51 -14.84
CA THR A 196 -1.82 -3.25 -16.29
C THR A 196 -0.36 -3.11 -16.72
N LEU A 197 0.46 -2.38 -15.96
CA LEU A 197 1.89 -2.24 -16.22
C LEU A 197 2.65 -3.57 -16.12
N CYS A 198 2.30 -4.42 -15.15
CA CYS A 198 2.99 -5.71 -15.00
C CYS A 198 2.66 -6.70 -16.11
N LEU A 199 1.48 -6.57 -16.73
CA LEU A 199 1.05 -7.43 -17.83
C LEU A 199 1.43 -6.88 -19.21
N ASP A 200 1.67 -5.57 -19.33
CA ASP A 200 2.08 -4.94 -20.58
C ASP A 200 3.54 -5.25 -20.95
N THR A 201 3.88 -5.05 -22.22
CA THR A 201 5.27 -5.05 -22.67
C THR A 201 5.87 -3.67 -22.43
N GLY A 202 6.97 -3.61 -21.68
CA GLY A 202 7.60 -2.32 -21.39
C GLY A 202 9.00 -2.47 -20.79
N PRO A 203 9.83 -1.41 -20.87
CA PRO A 203 11.23 -1.45 -20.45
C PRO A 203 11.43 -1.94 -19.02
N LEU A 204 10.54 -1.56 -18.10
CA LEU A 204 10.59 -1.99 -16.71
C LEU A 204 10.38 -3.50 -16.57
N MET A 205 9.34 -4.05 -17.20
CA MET A 205 9.06 -5.48 -17.14
C MET A 205 10.08 -6.31 -17.91
N ASP A 206 10.62 -5.78 -19.00
CA ASP A 206 11.71 -6.43 -19.76
C ASP A 206 12.99 -6.48 -18.92
N ALA A 207 13.32 -5.41 -18.18
CA ALA A 207 14.40 -5.41 -17.21
C ALA A 207 14.13 -6.42 -16.08
N ALA A 208 12.91 -6.44 -15.52
CA ALA A 208 12.54 -7.35 -14.44
C ALA A 208 12.68 -8.83 -14.81
N VAL A 209 12.33 -9.22 -16.04
CA VAL A 209 12.50 -10.60 -16.53
C VAL A 209 13.97 -11.02 -16.63
N GLN A 210 14.87 -10.08 -16.89
CA GLN A 210 16.31 -10.34 -16.98
C GLN A 210 16.98 -10.42 -15.61
N LEU A 211 16.36 -9.86 -14.56
CA LEU A 211 16.89 -9.90 -13.21
C LEU A 211 16.66 -11.27 -12.58
N ASN A 212 17.74 -11.97 -12.24
CA ASN A 212 17.69 -13.19 -11.44
C ASN A 212 17.57 -12.85 -9.94
N LEU A 213 16.43 -12.25 -9.56
CA LEU A 213 16.18 -11.81 -8.19
C LEU A 213 15.94 -13.00 -7.27
N LYS A 214 16.58 -12.98 -6.10
CA LYS A 214 16.42 -13.99 -5.06
C LYS A 214 15.67 -13.38 -3.88
N TYR A 215 14.64 -14.08 -3.41
CA TYR A 215 13.78 -13.58 -2.34
C TYR A 215 14.61 -13.13 -1.14
N ARG A 216 14.47 -11.85 -0.76
CA ARG A 216 15.22 -11.19 0.32
C ARG A 216 16.75 -11.36 0.29
N ASN A 217 17.35 -11.53 -0.89
CA ASN A 217 18.79 -11.74 -1.01
C ASN A 217 19.46 -10.88 -2.10
N SER A 218 18.68 -10.02 -2.78
CA SER A 218 19.22 -9.09 -3.76
C SER A 218 19.62 -7.77 -3.08
N ASN A 219 20.83 -7.28 -3.36
CA ASN A 219 21.27 -5.97 -2.88
C ASN A 219 20.62 -4.84 -3.72
N PHE A 220 20.82 -3.58 -3.30
CA PHE A 220 20.23 -2.43 -3.99
C PHE A 220 20.66 -2.30 -5.47
N ASP A 221 21.92 -2.64 -5.79
CA ASP A 221 22.46 -2.52 -7.15
C ASP A 221 21.72 -3.41 -8.16
N CYS A 222 21.19 -4.55 -7.72
CA CYS A 222 20.32 -5.40 -8.56
C CYS A 222 19.08 -4.67 -9.09
N PHE A 223 18.61 -3.62 -8.39
CA PHE A 223 17.41 -2.86 -8.79
C PHE A 223 17.75 -1.59 -9.56
N ARG A 224 19.04 -1.28 -9.77
CA ARG A 224 19.47 -0.07 -10.46
C ARG A 224 18.84 0.06 -11.84
N SER A 225 18.97 -0.97 -12.67
CA SER A 225 18.41 -0.96 -14.03
C SER A 225 16.89 -0.77 -14.00
N LEU A 226 16.20 -1.41 -13.06
CA LEU A 226 14.76 -1.29 -12.88
C LEU A 226 14.35 0.15 -12.54
N LEU A 227 15.02 0.77 -11.57
CA LEU A 227 14.74 2.14 -11.11
C LEU A 227 15.10 3.19 -12.17
N LEU A 228 16.14 2.96 -12.98
CA LEU A 228 16.50 3.83 -14.10
C LEU A 228 15.54 3.70 -15.28
N CYS A 229 14.86 2.56 -15.43
CA CYS A 229 13.81 2.39 -16.43
C CYS A 229 12.50 3.09 -16.06
N CYS A 230 12.34 3.56 -14.82
CA CYS A 230 11.12 4.22 -14.36
C CYS A 230 11.00 5.62 -14.99
N ARG A 231 9.97 5.81 -15.83
CA ARG A 231 9.68 7.09 -16.50
C ARG A 231 8.61 7.86 -15.76
N GLU A 232 7.67 7.13 -15.16
CA GLU A 232 6.54 7.69 -14.46
C GLU A 232 6.42 7.13 -13.04
N GLN A 233 5.60 7.79 -12.21
CA GLN A 233 5.36 7.37 -10.83
C GLN A 233 4.81 5.93 -10.71
N PRO A 234 3.93 5.44 -11.60
CA PRO A 234 3.50 4.04 -11.58
C PRO A 234 4.62 3.03 -11.82
N ASP A 235 5.59 3.35 -12.69
CA ASP A 235 6.77 2.49 -12.90
C ASP A 235 7.56 2.35 -11.60
N ALA A 236 7.80 3.49 -10.92
CA ALA A 236 8.53 3.50 -9.65
C ALA A 236 7.78 2.74 -8.54
N LEU A 237 6.45 2.80 -8.50
CA LEU A 237 5.62 2.00 -7.59
C LEU A 237 5.70 0.50 -7.91
N LEU A 238 5.72 0.11 -9.19
CA LEU A 238 5.91 -1.30 -9.56
C LEU A 238 7.32 -1.78 -9.19
N ALA A 239 8.35 -0.96 -9.41
CA ALA A 239 9.72 -1.25 -8.98
C ALA A 239 9.82 -1.43 -7.45
N LEU A 240 9.09 -0.62 -6.68
CA LEU A 240 8.98 -0.78 -5.23
C LEU A 240 8.40 -2.16 -4.85
N GLU A 241 7.42 -2.70 -5.59
CA GLU A 241 6.90 -4.04 -5.31
C GLU A 241 7.95 -5.14 -5.52
N PHE A 242 8.82 -5.00 -6.52
CA PHE A 242 9.99 -5.89 -6.66
C PHE A 242 10.93 -5.77 -5.46
N MET A 243 11.24 -4.55 -5.05
CA MET A 243 12.13 -4.32 -3.90
C MET A 243 11.53 -4.84 -2.59
N ASN A 244 10.22 -4.71 -2.38
CA ASN A 244 9.48 -5.24 -1.23
C ASN A 244 9.71 -6.76 -1.04
N LEU A 245 9.80 -7.51 -2.14
CA LEU A 245 9.98 -8.96 -2.10
C LEU A 245 11.45 -9.38 -2.10
N PHE A 246 12.30 -8.70 -2.85
CA PHE A 246 13.63 -9.23 -3.20
C PHE A 246 14.79 -8.49 -2.54
N TRP A 247 14.62 -7.22 -2.15
CA TRP A 247 15.70 -6.45 -1.55
C TRP A 247 16.08 -7.04 -0.18
N ASN A 248 17.37 -7.03 0.15
CA ASN A 248 17.93 -7.49 1.42
C ASN A 248 18.31 -6.35 2.38
N GLY A 249 18.08 -5.09 1.99
CA GLY A 249 18.33 -3.91 2.81
C GLY A 249 19.74 -3.36 2.68
N ASN A 250 20.62 -4.04 1.95
CA ASN A 250 22.02 -3.67 1.77
C ASN A 250 22.28 -2.98 0.43
N GLY A 251 23.44 -2.33 0.33
CA GLY A 251 23.98 -1.77 -0.92
C GLY A 251 23.53 -0.33 -1.23
N ALA A 252 22.49 0.18 -0.59
CA ALA A 252 21.99 1.54 -0.87
C ALA A 252 23.02 2.62 -0.52
N ILE A 253 23.81 2.46 0.57
CA ILE A 253 24.87 3.42 0.92
C ILE A 253 25.97 3.48 -0.14
N ILE A 254 26.44 2.32 -0.62
CA ILE A 254 27.45 2.25 -1.68
C ILE A 254 26.93 2.95 -2.92
N TYR A 255 25.67 2.68 -3.26
CA TYR A 255 25.01 3.28 -4.40
C TYR A 255 24.91 4.81 -4.28
N LEU A 256 24.43 5.34 -3.15
CA LEU A 256 24.33 6.79 -2.89
C LEU A 256 25.68 7.50 -2.99
N LYS A 257 26.80 6.83 -2.69
CA LYS A 257 28.17 7.36 -2.87
C LYS A 257 28.60 7.47 -4.32
N THR A 258 28.04 6.64 -5.21
CA THR A 258 28.36 6.65 -6.65
C THR A 258 27.62 7.73 -7.45
N GLN A 259 26.87 8.62 -6.79
CA GLN A 259 26.19 9.79 -7.37
C GLN A 259 25.07 9.47 -8.39
N ASP A 260 24.53 8.26 -8.41
CA ASP A 260 23.34 7.95 -9.21
C ASP A 260 22.06 8.34 -8.45
N VAL A 261 21.85 9.66 -8.34
CA VAL A 261 20.78 10.28 -7.53
C VAL A 261 19.39 9.94 -8.07
N ILE A 262 19.27 9.70 -9.38
CA ILE A 262 17.99 9.49 -10.07
C ILE A 262 17.28 8.24 -9.56
N ALA A 263 17.96 7.09 -9.50
CA ALA A 263 17.32 5.85 -9.06
C ALA A 263 16.93 5.90 -7.57
N ALA A 264 17.79 6.49 -6.73
CA ALA A 264 17.51 6.67 -5.31
C ALA A 264 16.32 7.63 -5.09
N LEU A 265 16.20 8.68 -5.91
CA LEU A 265 15.06 9.59 -5.90
C LEU A 265 13.78 8.88 -6.36
N ASN A 266 13.83 8.08 -7.43
CA ASN A 266 12.70 7.27 -7.88
C ASN A 266 12.23 6.31 -6.78
N PHE A 267 13.15 5.66 -6.09
CA PHE A 267 12.84 4.78 -4.98
C PHE A 267 12.20 5.54 -3.80
N ALA A 268 12.77 6.66 -3.38
CA ALA A 268 12.20 7.48 -2.31
C ALA A 268 10.80 8.02 -2.69
N SER A 269 10.63 8.50 -3.93
CA SER A 269 9.34 8.97 -4.42
C SER A 269 8.30 7.85 -4.47
N ALA A 270 8.69 6.61 -4.83
CA ALA A 270 7.80 5.45 -4.78
C ALA A 270 7.33 5.14 -3.35
N ILE A 271 8.24 5.18 -2.37
CA ILE A 271 7.87 4.99 -0.96
C ILE A 271 6.88 6.06 -0.51
N ARG A 272 7.16 7.34 -0.80
CA ARG A 272 6.23 8.44 -0.47
C ARG A 272 4.88 8.24 -1.15
N ALA A 273 4.86 7.94 -2.45
CA ALA A 273 3.64 7.72 -3.21
C ALA A 273 2.82 6.57 -2.65
N ARG A 274 3.45 5.50 -2.14
CA ARG A 274 2.74 4.40 -1.47
C ARG A 274 1.99 4.87 -0.23
N PHE A 275 2.58 5.75 0.59
CA PHE A 275 1.85 6.38 1.69
C PHE A 275 0.71 7.26 1.19
N GLU A 276 0.90 8.03 0.11
CA GLU A 276 -0.16 8.88 -0.46
C GLU A 276 -1.38 8.07 -0.89
N VAL A 277 -1.15 6.95 -1.59
CA VAL A 277 -2.22 6.03 -1.96
C VAL A 277 -2.92 5.48 -0.72
N ALA A 278 -2.18 5.11 0.32
CA ALA A 278 -2.76 4.61 1.57
C ALA A 278 -3.56 5.69 2.34
N THR A 279 -3.20 6.98 2.20
CA THR A 279 -3.93 8.09 2.83
C THR A 279 -5.22 8.50 2.13
N SER A 280 -5.47 8.00 0.91
CA SER A 280 -6.76 8.18 0.25
C SER A 280 -7.89 7.57 1.08
N ASP A 281 -9.15 8.07 0.97
CA ASP A 281 -10.33 7.84 1.83
C ASP A 281 -10.79 6.37 2.10
N ARG A 282 -9.91 5.36 2.05
CA ARG A 282 -10.23 3.93 2.14
C ARG A 282 -9.30 3.19 3.12
N PRO A 283 -9.86 2.48 4.11
CA PRO A 283 -9.08 1.82 5.17
C PRO A 283 -8.35 0.54 4.74
N SER A 284 -8.62 -0.03 3.57
CA SER A 284 -8.06 -1.33 3.13
C SER A 284 -6.57 -1.28 2.80
N LEU A 285 -6.05 -0.14 2.35
CA LEU A 285 -4.61 0.04 2.16
C LEU A 285 -3.88 0.47 3.44
N CYS A 286 -4.61 0.68 4.54
CA CYS A 286 -4.05 1.05 5.83
C CYS A 286 -3.73 -0.16 6.72
N PHE A 287 -3.80 -1.39 6.21
CA PHE A 287 -3.42 -2.57 6.99
C PHE A 287 -1.89 -2.68 7.10
N PRO A 288 -1.38 -3.30 8.18
CA PRO A 288 0.05 -3.55 8.31
C PRO A 288 0.60 -4.33 7.12
N ASP A 289 1.57 -3.74 6.44
CA ASP A 289 2.31 -4.36 5.34
C ASP A 289 3.76 -4.54 5.81
N PHE A 290 4.08 -5.72 6.33
CA PHE A 290 5.39 -6.00 6.92
C PHE A 290 6.53 -5.94 5.89
N ASN A 291 6.26 -6.18 4.60
CA ASN A 291 7.28 -6.06 3.57
C ASN A 291 7.60 -4.59 3.33
N PHE A 292 6.56 -3.77 3.16
CA PHE A 292 6.73 -2.34 2.99
C PHE A 292 7.34 -1.68 4.23
N ASP A 293 6.87 -2.01 5.44
CA ASP A 293 7.44 -1.53 6.72
C ASP A 293 8.95 -1.81 6.81
N TRP A 294 9.35 -3.03 6.45
CA TRP A 294 10.77 -3.39 6.42
C TRP A 294 11.55 -2.59 5.37
N VAL A 295 11.01 -2.38 4.17
CA VAL A 295 11.65 -1.59 3.11
C VAL A 295 11.85 -0.14 3.54
N VAL A 296 10.80 0.50 4.07
CA VAL A 296 10.86 1.88 4.55
C VAL A 296 11.91 2.02 5.65
N ARG A 297 11.93 1.08 6.60
CA ARG A 297 12.92 1.03 7.68
C ARG A 297 14.35 0.94 7.15
N CYS A 298 14.61 -0.03 6.27
CA CYS A 298 15.92 -0.21 5.67
C CYS A 298 16.35 1.01 4.87
N PHE A 299 15.45 1.62 4.08
CA PHE A 299 15.73 2.85 3.35
C PHE A 299 16.13 3.99 4.30
N MET A 300 15.31 4.28 5.33
CA MET A 300 15.60 5.34 6.29
C MET A 300 16.92 5.10 7.04
N GLN A 301 17.21 3.86 7.43
CA GLN A 301 18.47 3.50 8.08
C GLN A 301 19.68 3.75 7.17
N ASN A 302 19.63 3.27 5.92
CA ASN A 302 20.71 3.47 4.95
C ASN A 302 20.94 4.96 4.68
N MET A 303 19.89 5.77 4.61
CA MET A 303 20.01 7.22 4.45
C MET A 303 20.75 7.86 5.63
N TRP A 304 20.39 7.52 6.88
CA TRP A 304 21.07 8.05 8.06
C TRP A 304 22.54 7.62 8.15
N GLU A 305 22.84 6.37 7.80
CA GLU A 305 24.21 5.86 7.74
C GLU A 305 25.02 6.57 6.66
N PHE A 306 24.42 6.83 5.49
CA PHE A 306 25.04 7.60 4.42
C PHE A 306 25.41 9.02 4.88
N ALA A 307 24.45 9.78 5.47
CA ALA A 307 24.75 11.11 6.01
C ALA A 307 25.82 11.09 7.10
N SER A 308 25.80 10.06 7.96
CA SER A 308 26.78 9.92 9.03
C SER A 308 28.19 9.72 8.48
N SER A 309 28.32 9.05 7.33
CA SER A 309 29.60 8.75 6.68
C SER A 309 30.20 9.92 5.89
N MET A 310 29.45 10.99 5.63
CA MET A 310 29.92 12.13 4.82
C MET A 310 30.96 13.02 5.51
N THR A 311 31.16 12.87 6.82
CA THR A 311 31.96 13.79 7.66
C THR A 311 33.46 13.79 7.42
N TYR A 312 34.00 12.76 6.78
CA TYR A 312 35.44 12.52 6.80
C TYR A 312 36.15 12.73 5.48
N VAL A 313 35.41 12.89 4.37
CA VAL A 313 36.01 12.72 3.05
C VAL A 313 36.17 14.04 2.29
N GLU A 314 35.19 14.96 2.29
CA GLU A 314 35.20 16.07 1.30
C GLU A 314 34.46 17.35 1.78
N GLU A 315 34.84 17.96 2.91
CA GLU A 315 34.32 19.28 3.32
C GLU A 315 34.58 20.39 2.24
N GLY A 316 35.50 20.14 1.29
CA GLY A 316 35.82 21.06 0.20
C GLY A 316 35.05 20.86 -1.11
N ASP A 317 34.42 19.70 -1.35
CA ASP A 317 33.86 19.35 -2.68
C ASP A 317 32.33 19.29 -2.72
N PHE A 318 31.66 19.14 -1.56
CA PHE A 318 30.19 19.06 -1.47
C PHE A 318 29.46 20.33 -1.98
N GLY A 319 30.17 21.46 -2.03
CA GLY A 319 29.68 22.73 -2.57
C GLY A 319 30.19 23.10 -3.96
N LYS A 320 31.24 22.43 -4.49
CA LYS A 320 31.93 22.87 -5.72
C LYS A 320 31.59 22.04 -6.95
N LYS A 321 31.29 20.75 -6.80
CA LYS A 321 30.77 19.92 -7.90
C LYS A 321 29.26 19.85 -7.86
N GLY A 322 28.59 20.83 -8.47
CA GLY A 322 27.33 20.73 -9.24
C GLY A 322 26.07 20.03 -8.69
N ASP A 323 26.09 19.22 -7.64
CA ASP A 323 25.07 18.19 -7.35
C ASP A 323 24.45 18.31 -5.94
N GLY A 324 24.71 19.44 -5.27
CA GLY A 324 24.11 19.76 -3.97
C GLY A 324 22.59 19.95 -4.01
N ARG A 325 21.98 20.07 -5.21
CA ARG A 325 20.53 20.21 -5.38
C ARG A 325 19.84 18.84 -5.41
N ASP A 326 20.35 17.90 -6.18
CA ASP A 326 19.67 16.61 -6.39
C ASP A 326 19.81 15.72 -5.16
N SER A 327 20.97 15.75 -4.51
CA SER A 327 21.16 15.14 -3.18
C SER A 327 20.12 15.63 -2.16
N MET A 328 19.85 16.95 -2.11
CA MET A 328 18.82 17.51 -1.23
C MET A 328 17.39 17.12 -1.62
N ALA A 329 17.14 16.76 -2.90
CA ALA A 329 15.83 16.26 -3.31
C ALA A 329 15.52 14.91 -2.65
N ILE A 330 16.49 14.00 -2.56
CA ILE A 330 16.31 12.73 -1.84
C ILE A 330 16.02 12.98 -0.36
N TRP A 331 16.74 13.91 0.28
CA TRP A 331 16.49 14.26 1.68
C TRP A 331 15.11 14.88 1.92
N SER A 332 14.62 15.68 0.96
CA SER A 332 13.25 16.17 0.97
C SER A 332 12.24 15.02 0.90
N GLU A 333 12.46 14.02 0.05
CA GLU A 333 11.61 12.82 -0.01
C GLU A 333 11.68 12.00 1.30
N MET A 334 12.88 11.81 1.86
CA MET A 334 13.05 11.14 3.16
C MET A 334 12.29 11.86 4.28
N TYR A 335 12.33 13.19 4.33
CA TYR A 335 11.56 13.97 5.30
C TYR A 335 10.05 13.77 5.13
N ARG A 336 9.55 13.73 3.89
CA ARG A 336 8.13 13.44 3.60
C ARG A 336 7.74 12.03 4.03
N ILE A 337 8.59 11.04 3.80
CA ILE A 337 8.40 9.66 4.26
C ILE A 337 8.34 9.60 5.78
N HIS A 338 9.25 10.30 6.48
CA HIS A 338 9.24 10.42 7.94
C HIS A 338 7.95 11.04 8.47
N CYS A 339 7.43 12.09 7.80
CA CYS A 339 6.15 12.67 8.17
C CYS A 339 5.00 11.70 7.93
N ALA A 340 4.98 11.04 6.77
CA ALA A 340 3.93 10.11 6.37
C ALA A 340 3.84 8.89 7.29
N SER A 341 4.98 8.29 7.68
CA SER A 341 5.04 7.14 8.58
C SER A 341 4.51 7.44 9.99
N ARG A 342 4.47 8.73 10.37
CA ARG A 342 3.96 9.20 11.65
C ARG A 342 2.47 9.54 11.67
N THR A 343 1.82 9.61 10.51
CA THR A 343 0.36 9.78 10.43
C THR A 343 -0.36 8.54 10.98
N GLU A 344 -1.66 8.63 11.28
CA GLU A 344 -2.44 7.46 11.70
C GLU A 344 -2.46 6.34 10.66
N VAL A 345 -2.41 6.71 9.37
CA VAL A 345 -2.26 5.74 8.27
C VAL A 345 -0.89 5.10 8.31
N GLY A 346 0.17 5.92 8.43
CA GLY A 346 1.55 5.44 8.50
C GLY A 346 1.82 4.53 9.69
N LYS A 347 1.25 4.84 10.86
CA LYS A 347 1.33 3.99 12.07
C LYS A 347 0.76 2.59 11.85
N ARG A 348 -0.30 2.47 11.05
CA ARG A 348 -0.91 1.17 10.76
C ARG A 348 -0.18 0.45 9.64
N LEU A 349 0.24 1.17 8.60
CA LEU A 349 0.92 0.61 7.43
C LEU A 349 2.36 0.17 7.75
N THR A 350 3.11 1.00 8.47
CA THR A 350 4.53 0.79 8.84
C THR A 350 4.74 0.94 10.36
N PRO A 351 4.19 0.01 11.17
CA PRO A 351 4.20 0.13 12.63
C PRO A 351 5.61 0.10 13.23
N ASN A 352 6.56 -0.63 12.64
CA ASN A 352 7.93 -0.69 13.18
C ASN A 352 8.70 0.60 12.88
N VAL A 353 8.56 1.16 11.67
CA VAL A 353 9.14 2.47 11.34
C VAL A 353 8.65 3.55 12.31
N CYS A 354 7.35 3.58 12.61
CA CYS A 354 6.81 4.57 13.55
C CYS A 354 7.39 4.41 14.96
N LYS A 355 7.63 3.18 15.43
CA LYS A 355 8.25 2.92 16.75
C LYS A 355 9.72 3.37 16.79
N GLU A 356 10.44 3.19 15.69
CA GLU A 356 11.87 3.55 15.58
C GLU A 356 12.08 5.06 15.34
N CYS A 357 11.07 5.77 14.84
CA CYS A 357 11.11 7.22 14.59
C CYS A 357 10.09 8.00 15.45
N PRO A 358 10.13 7.90 16.80
CA PRO A 358 9.10 8.50 17.66
C PRO A 358 9.22 10.03 17.78
N VAL A 359 10.41 10.58 17.49
CA VAL A 359 10.73 12.00 17.72
C VAL A 359 10.57 12.85 16.47
N GLU A 360 10.37 14.17 16.65
CA GLU A 360 10.29 15.12 15.53
C GLU A 360 11.56 15.11 14.69
N TRP A 361 11.42 15.49 13.42
CA TRP A 361 12.51 15.47 12.44
C TRP A 361 13.76 16.20 12.95
N LYS A 362 13.61 17.38 13.56
CA LYS A 362 14.73 18.15 14.12
C LYS A 362 15.51 17.36 15.19
N PHE A 363 14.81 16.69 16.10
CA PHE A 363 15.45 15.85 17.11
C PHE A 363 16.14 14.64 16.49
N GLU A 364 15.54 14.03 15.47
CA GLU A 364 16.14 12.92 14.75
C GLU A 364 17.44 13.35 14.05
N CYS A 365 17.47 14.54 13.43
CA CYS A 365 18.69 15.12 12.86
C CYS A 365 19.80 15.30 13.91
N VAL A 366 19.51 15.83 15.10
CA VAL A 366 20.51 15.94 16.19
C VAL A 366 21.01 14.57 16.62
N ARG A 367 20.07 13.63 16.82
CA ARG A 367 20.35 12.30 17.34
C ARG A 367 21.21 11.48 16.38
N ARG A 368 20.91 11.54 15.07
CA ARG A 368 21.59 10.78 14.02
C ARG A 368 22.88 11.42 13.57
N LEU A 369 23.03 12.74 13.74
CA LEU A 369 24.21 13.49 13.30
C LEU A 369 24.85 14.28 14.47
N PRO A 370 25.43 13.61 15.48
CA PRO A 370 25.92 14.27 16.69
C PRO A 370 27.30 14.94 16.52
N LEU A 371 28.09 14.56 15.51
CA LEU A 371 29.50 14.97 15.43
C LEU A 371 29.65 16.44 14.97
N PRO A 372 30.70 17.16 15.42
CA PRO A 372 30.95 18.54 15.00
C PRO A 372 31.07 18.72 13.47
N GLY A 373 31.70 17.77 12.77
CA GLY A 373 31.80 17.78 11.30
C GLY A 373 30.46 17.56 10.58
N GLN A 374 29.36 17.32 11.29
CA GLN A 374 28.02 17.12 10.72
C GLN A 374 27.12 18.34 10.87
N VAL A 375 27.60 19.42 11.49
CA VAL A 375 26.77 20.61 11.80
C VAL A 375 26.09 21.15 10.55
N GLU A 376 26.82 21.34 9.45
CA GLU A 376 26.25 21.89 8.22
C GLU A 376 25.14 20.98 7.65
N MET A 377 25.42 19.68 7.51
CA MET A 377 24.44 18.73 6.99
C MET A 377 23.20 18.67 7.89
N ARG A 378 23.42 18.60 9.21
CA ARG A 378 22.35 18.62 10.22
C ARG A 378 21.48 19.87 10.09
N ASP A 379 22.08 21.05 9.97
CA ASP A 379 21.37 22.32 9.84
C ASP A 379 20.56 22.36 8.53
N ARG A 380 21.13 21.86 7.42
CA ARG A 380 20.42 21.75 6.13
C ARG A 380 19.21 20.83 6.22
N LEU A 381 19.36 19.67 6.87
CA LEU A 381 18.25 18.74 7.09
C LEU A 381 17.18 19.32 8.02
N MET A 382 17.57 20.02 9.10
CA MET A 382 16.61 20.66 10.00
C MET A 382 15.74 21.70 9.30
N ARG A 383 16.29 22.45 8.35
CA ARG A 383 15.55 23.45 7.55
C ARG A 383 14.47 22.81 6.67
N LEU A 384 14.60 21.54 6.29
CA LEU A 384 13.51 20.82 5.59
C LEU A 384 12.23 20.77 6.46
N GLY A 385 12.39 20.73 7.79
CA GLY A 385 11.28 20.81 8.73
C GLY A 385 10.59 22.17 8.78
N ASP A 386 11.33 23.25 8.51
CA ASP A 386 10.81 24.62 8.50
C ASP A 386 10.03 24.92 7.21
N VAL A 387 10.40 24.27 6.10
CA VAL A 387 9.63 24.27 4.85
C VAL A 387 8.45 23.30 5.03
N SER A 388 7.50 23.75 5.84
CA SER A 388 6.41 22.92 6.32
C SER A 388 5.64 22.23 5.19
N PRO A 389 5.43 20.90 5.26
CA PRO A 389 4.45 20.20 4.43
C PRO A 389 3.00 20.50 4.86
N GLN A 390 2.77 21.40 5.83
CA GLN A 390 1.49 21.62 6.54
C GLN A 390 0.26 21.89 5.66
N THR A 391 0.41 22.13 4.36
CA THR A 391 -0.74 22.37 3.48
C THR A 391 -1.41 21.13 2.91
N ARG A 392 -0.98 19.87 3.18
CA ARG A 392 -1.68 18.69 2.62
C ARG A 392 -2.01 17.51 3.56
N TYR A 393 -1.29 17.28 4.66
CA TYR A 393 -1.53 16.09 5.51
C TYR A 393 -2.14 16.39 6.89
N SER A 394 -2.26 17.67 7.26
CA SER A 394 -3.03 18.06 8.44
C SER A 394 -4.48 17.60 8.24
N ASP A 395 -5.10 17.01 9.27
CA ASP A 395 -6.42 16.35 9.34
C ASP A 395 -7.65 17.06 8.70
N GLU A 396 -7.49 18.15 7.96
CA GLU A 396 -8.54 18.91 7.30
C GLU A 396 -9.17 18.21 6.07
N HIS A 397 -8.70 17.03 5.70
CA HIS A 397 -9.44 16.14 4.79
C HIS A 397 -10.45 15.24 5.51
N HIS A 398 -10.85 15.57 6.74
CA HIS A 398 -12.22 15.27 7.12
C HIS A 398 -13.17 15.95 6.12
N PRO A 399 -13.89 15.21 5.25
CA PRO A 399 -14.90 15.82 4.41
C PRO A 399 -15.81 16.64 5.34
N PRO A 400 -16.12 17.90 5.02
CA PRO A 400 -16.95 18.74 5.87
C PRO A 400 -18.15 17.91 6.28
N SER A 401 -18.36 17.76 7.59
CA SER A 401 -19.42 16.88 8.11
C SER A 401 -20.69 17.08 7.27
N ARG A 402 -21.42 16.01 6.97
CA ARG A 402 -22.64 16.08 6.12
C ARG A 402 -23.63 17.18 6.54
N ASN A 403 -23.55 17.63 7.80
CA ASN A 403 -24.28 18.76 8.36
C ASN A 403 -23.79 20.14 7.88
N SER A 404 -22.49 20.34 7.66
CA SER A 404 -21.94 21.58 7.07
C SER A 404 -22.25 21.73 5.58
N GLU A 405 -22.30 20.64 4.81
CA GLU A 405 -22.75 20.69 3.41
C GLU A 405 -24.25 20.99 3.32
N LYS A 406 -25.08 20.36 4.18
CA LYS A 406 -26.52 20.69 4.27
C LYS A 406 -26.76 22.15 4.67
N LYS A 407 -25.97 22.70 5.61
CA LYS A 407 -26.06 24.13 5.99
C LYS A 407 -25.64 25.06 4.85
N ARG A 408 -24.60 24.72 4.08
CA ARG A 408 -24.17 25.51 2.91
C ARG A 408 -25.18 25.44 1.75
N ALA A 409 -25.78 24.27 1.49
CA ALA A 409 -26.85 24.12 0.51
C ALA A 409 -28.12 24.89 0.92
N SER A 410 -28.52 24.78 2.19
CA SER A 410 -29.68 25.52 2.73
C SER A 410 -29.48 27.03 2.68
N LYS A 411 -28.25 27.52 2.91
CA LYS A 411 -27.91 28.95 2.84
C LYS A 411 -27.85 29.48 1.39
N ARG A 412 -27.48 28.64 0.42
CA ARG A 412 -27.54 29.01 -1.01
C ARG A 412 -28.98 29.09 -1.50
N ILE A 413 -29.85 28.20 -1.05
CA ILE A 413 -31.28 28.24 -1.39
C ILE A 413 -31.96 29.46 -0.75
N SER A 414 -31.66 29.78 0.51
CA SER A 414 -32.25 30.97 1.15
C SER A 414 -31.85 32.30 0.49
N ASN A 415 -30.67 32.38 -0.12
CA ASN A 415 -30.19 33.58 -0.81
C ASN A 415 -30.70 33.70 -2.27
N LEU A 416 -31.34 32.66 -2.81
CA LEU A 416 -31.94 32.68 -4.15
C LEU A 416 -33.43 33.07 -4.11
N PHE A 417 -34.04 33.11 -2.92
CA PHE A 417 -35.47 33.34 -2.72
C PHE A 417 -35.78 34.44 -1.70
N GLY A 418 -34.79 35.27 -1.36
CA GLY A 418 -34.94 36.52 -0.61
C GLY A 418 -34.18 37.61 -1.33
#